data_AF-A0A0G0IBB8-F1
#
_entry.id   AF-A0A0G0IBB8-F1
#
_cell.length_a   1.000
_cell.length_b   1.000
_cell.length_c   1.000
_cell.angle_alpha   90.00
_cell.angle_beta   90.00
_cell.angle_gamma   90.00
#
_symmetry.space_group_name_H-M   'P 1'
#
loop_
_entity.id
_entity.type
_entity.pdbx_description
1 polymer ?
#
loop_
_entity_poly.entity_id
_entity_poly.type
_entity_poly.pdbx_seq_one_letter_code
_entity_poly.pdbx_strand_id
1 'polypeptide(L)'
;MSTPKILYEDDSILVLDKPAGWVVNDAKTAHGNPIIQNWIGNNFNFPLSGDVEMRGGIVHRLDKDTSGILLIGKTRKAFESLQDQFKERTVKKSYFALVHGNVKNDSGTISEPVGRLPWNRERFGVLPAGKPSETYYEIKDRYKDPNGNSCTLLKATPKTGRTHQIRVHLKHIGHPIVSDSFYAGRKTSRKDKLWCSRLFLHSGEITFTHPTEGKIMNLSCPLPEDLRQCLDCLIMINIPSRN
;
A
#
# COMPACT_ATOMS: atom_id res chain seq x y z
N MET A 1 -3.20 -1.07 19.85
CA MET A 1 -2.88 -1.00 18.40
C MET A 1 -2.02 -2.19 18.05
N SER A 2 -2.23 -2.82 16.88
CA SER A 2 -1.34 -3.87 16.39
C SER A 2 0.08 -3.30 16.17
N THR A 3 1.10 -4.07 16.55
CA THR A 3 2.51 -3.76 16.33
C THR A 3 3.00 -4.34 14.99
N PRO A 4 4.12 -3.84 14.44
CA PRO A 4 4.75 -4.45 13.28
C PRO A 4 5.14 -5.90 13.53
N LYS A 5 5.03 -6.74 12.49
CA LYS A 5 5.44 -8.15 12.53
C LYS A 5 6.57 -8.39 11.55
N ILE A 6 7.49 -9.30 11.90
CA ILE A 6 8.58 -9.70 11.02
C ILE A 6 8.05 -10.78 10.07
N LEU A 7 8.18 -10.54 8.76
CA LEU A 7 7.84 -11.51 7.71
C LEU A 7 9.07 -12.32 7.30
N TYR A 8 10.24 -11.68 7.29
CA TYR A 8 11.51 -12.29 6.94
C TYR A 8 12.65 -11.45 7.52
N GLU A 9 13.71 -12.12 7.97
CA GLU A 9 14.92 -11.48 8.47
C GLU A 9 16.14 -12.36 8.20
N ASP A 10 17.22 -11.74 7.73
CA ASP A 10 18.57 -12.30 7.70
C ASP A 10 19.61 -11.23 8.05
N ASP A 11 20.88 -11.45 7.76
CA ASP A 11 21.96 -10.49 8.07
C ASP A 11 21.87 -9.19 7.24
N SER A 12 21.26 -9.23 6.06
CA SER A 12 21.24 -8.15 5.08
C SER A 12 19.93 -7.37 5.05
N ILE A 13 18.80 -8.03 5.26
CA ILE A 13 17.47 -7.43 5.11
C ILE A 13 16.53 -7.79 6.27
N LEU A 14 15.59 -6.87 6.51
CA LEU A 14 14.43 -7.07 7.37
C LEU A 14 13.18 -6.74 6.56
N VAL A 15 12.18 -7.60 6.64
CA VAL A 15 10.89 -7.42 5.96
C VAL A 15 9.79 -7.42 7.00
N LEU A 16 9.00 -6.35 7.03
CA LEU A 16 7.94 -6.16 8.00
C LEU A 16 6.56 -6.24 7.33
N ASP A 17 5.59 -6.80 8.05
CA ASP A 17 4.17 -6.47 7.87
C ASP A 17 3.89 -5.21 8.69
N LYS A 18 3.75 -4.08 7.98
CA LYS A 18 3.41 -2.80 8.58
C LYS A 18 1.91 -2.77 8.92
N PRO A 19 1.51 -2.62 10.19
CA PRO A 19 0.12 -2.37 10.55
C PRO A 19 -0.38 -1.03 9.99
N ALA A 20 -1.68 -0.93 9.72
CA ALA A 20 -2.32 0.34 9.42
C ALA A 20 -2.29 1.28 10.64
N GLY A 21 -2.29 2.59 10.40
CA GLY A 21 -2.19 3.63 11.43
C GLY A 21 -0.75 4.02 11.79
N TRP A 22 0.25 3.24 11.35
CA TRP A 22 1.66 3.53 11.58
C TRP A 22 2.27 4.38 10.46
N VAL A 23 2.93 5.47 10.84
CA VAL A 23 3.71 6.30 9.93
C VAL A 23 5.07 5.63 9.71
N VAL A 24 5.58 5.66 8.48
CA VAL A 24 6.85 4.98 8.15
C VAL A 24 8.06 5.73 8.70
N ASN A 25 8.23 6.99 8.31
CA ASN A 25 9.38 7.83 8.70
C ASN A 25 8.93 8.92 9.67
N ASP A 26 9.86 9.39 10.49
CA ASP A 26 9.62 10.58 11.28
C ASP A 26 9.40 11.80 10.37
N ALA A 27 8.41 12.60 10.70
CA ALA A 27 8.04 13.82 10.00
C ALA A 27 7.33 14.75 10.97
N LYS A 28 7.43 16.07 10.74
CA LYS A 28 6.69 17.09 11.52
C LYS A 28 5.18 16.85 11.57
N THR A 29 4.62 16.06 10.65
CA THR A 29 3.20 15.70 10.61
C THR A 29 2.88 14.39 11.34
N ALA A 30 3.87 13.71 11.93
CA ALA A 30 3.72 12.40 12.54
C ALA A 30 3.36 12.46 14.04
N HIS A 31 3.35 13.65 14.66
CA HIS A 31 3.09 13.84 16.10
C HIS A 31 1.91 12.99 16.61
N GLY A 32 2.16 12.20 17.66
CA GLY A 32 1.16 11.33 18.31
C GLY A 32 0.84 10.02 17.59
N ASN A 33 1.42 9.74 16.41
CA ASN A 33 1.26 8.46 15.72
C ASN A 33 2.48 7.57 15.99
N PRO A 34 2.31 6.23 16.03
CA PRO A 34 3.44 5.32 16.12
C PRO A 34 4.24 5.32 14.80
N ILE A 35 5.57 5.29 14.91
CA ILE A 35 6.52 5.48 13.80
C ILE A 35 7.37 4.22 13.63
N ILE A 36 7.41 3.66 12.41
CA ILE A 36 8.18 2.45 12.11
C ILE A 36 9.67 2.68 12.30
N GLN A 37 10.21 3.81 11.84
CA GLN A 37 11.62 4.17 12.04
C GLN A 37 12.02 4.13 13.52
N ASN A 38 11.20 4.70 14.42
CA ASN A 38 11.47 4.67 15.87
C ASN A 38 11.33 3.26 16.44
N TRP A 39 10.34 2.49 15.97
CA TRP A 39 10.17 1.10 16.38
C TRP A 39 11.36 0.24 15.98
N ILE A 40 11.91 0.42 14.77
CA ILE A 40 13.13 -0.27 14.32
C ILE A 40 14.30 0.07 15.26
N GLY A 41 14.56 1.36 15.51
CA GLY A 41 15.67 1.78 16.38
C GLY A 41 15.56 1.29 17.82
N ASN A 42 14.33 1.09 18.32
CA ASN A 42 14.10 0.61 19.69
C ASN A 42 14.10 -0.92 19.82
N ASN A 43 13.85 -1.67 18.74
CA ASN A 43 13.64 -3.12 18.81
C ASN A 43 14.73 -3.94 18.12
N PHE A 44 15.60 -3.31 17.34
CA PHE A 44 16.65 -4.00 16.59
C PHE A 44 18.01 -3.33 16.78
N ASN A 45 19.05 -4.16 16.76
CA ASN A 45 20.45 -3.74 16.84
C ASN A 45 21.21 -4.19 15.58
N PHE A 46 21.08 -3.43 14.50
CA PHE A 46 21.84 -3.61 13.27
C PHE A 46 22.43 -2.26 12.82
N PRO A 47 23.45 -2.22 11.95
CA PRO A 47 24.21 -1.00 11.66
C PRO A 47 23.37 0.25 11.33
N LEU A 48 22.24 0.07 10.64
CA LEU A 48 21.35 1.16 10.25
C LEU A 48 20.14 1.39 11.17
N SER A 49 19.90 0.58 12.22
CA SER A 49 18.61 0.60 12.94
C SER A 49 18.32 1.93 13.64
N GLY A 50 19.36 2.61 14.14
CA GLY A 50 19.28 3.95 14.73
C GLY A 50 19.65 5.09 13.78
N ASP A 51 19.94 4.82 12.51
CA ASP A 51 20.40 5.85 11.57
C ASP A 51 19.24 6.73 11.09
N VAL A 52 19.24 8.00 11.47
CA VAL A 52 18.18 8.96 11.11
C VAL A 52 18.25 9.34 9.63
N GLU A 53 19.45 9.48 9.07
CA GLU A 53 19.66 9.90 7.67
C GLU A 53 19.27 8.79 6.70
N MET A 54 19.66 7.55 7.00
CA MET A 54 19.27 6.35 6.24
C MET A 54 17.91 5.79 6.67
N ARG A 55 17.20 6.48 7.56
CA ARG A 55 15.83 6.19 7.99
C ARG A 55 15.64 4.79 8.55
N GLY A 56 16.53 4.34 9.43
CA GLY A 56 16.45 2.98 9.99
C GLY A 56 16.69 1.88 8.95
N GLY A 57 17.26 2.21 7.78
CA GLY A 57 17.38 1.30 6.64
C GLY A 57 16.12 1.17 5.78
N ILE A 58 15.08 1.98 5.99
CA ILE A 58 13.82 1.90 5.24
C ILE A 58 14.00 2.41 3.80
N VAL A 59 13.77 1.55 2.81
CA VAL A 59 14.05 1.86 1.37
C VAL A 59 12.84 2.38 0.61
N HIS A 60 11.61 2.07 1.05
CA HIS A 60 10.37 2.59 0.47
C HIS A 60 9.35 2.91 1.57
N ARG A 61 8.22 3.52 1.19
CA ARG A 61 7.16 3.89 2.14
C ARG A 61 5.80 3.37 1.72
N LEU A 62 4.95 3.21 2.72
CA LEU A 62 3.51 3.01 2.62
C LEU A 62 2.80 4.21 3.26
N ASP A 63 1.56 4.50 2.84
CA ASP A 63 0.74 5.50 3.53
C ASP A 63 0.43 5.03 4.95
N LYS A 64 0.12 5.97 5.85
CA LYS A 64 -0.16 5.69 7.27
C LYS A 64 -1.18 4.55 7.43
N ASP A 65 -2.30 4.66 6.74
CA ASP A 65 -3.42 3.72 6.87
C ASP A 65 -3.32 2.52 5.90
N THR A 66 -2.27 2.46 5.07
CA THR A 66 -1.95 1.27 4.27
C THR A 66 -1.20 0.27 5.12
N SER A 67 -1.56 -1.01 5.00
CA SER A 67 -0.90 -2.12 5.71
C SER A 67 -0.01 -2.94 4.77
N GLY A 68 0.79 -3.86 5.30
CA GLY A 68 1.52 -4.86 4.52
C GLY A 68 3.01 -4.60 4.36
N ILE A 69 3.59 -5.21 3.33
CA ILE A 69 5.03 -5.42 3.21
C ILE A 69 5.82 -4.11 3.15
N LEU A 70 6.81 -3.99 4.03
CA LEU A 70 7.80 -2.93 4.08
C LEU A 70 9.20 -3.55 4.13
N LEU A 71 10.07 -3.15 3.20
CA LEU A 71 11.44 -3.65 3.07
C LEU A 71 12.45 -2.70 3.73
N ILE A 72 13.41 -3.28 4.45
CA ILE A 72 14.47 -2.58 5.19
C ILE A 72 15.81 -3.25 4.89
N GLY A 73 16.82 -2.45 4.57
CA GLY A 73 18.22 -2.90 4.49
C GLY A 73 18.88 -2.78 5.86
N LYS A 74 19.42 -3.88 6.39
CA LYS A 74 20.13 -3.89 7.70
C LYS A 74 21.56 -3.36 7.59
N THR A 75 22.15 -3.41 6.40
CA THR A 75 23.48 -2.89 6.10
C THR A 75 23.42 -1.78 5.06
N ARG A 76 24.45 -0.94 5.00
CA ARG A 76 24.57 0.13 3.99
C ARG A 76 24.52 -0.43 2.56
N LYS A 77 25.27 -1.50 2.29
CA LYS A 77 25.27 -2.17 0.98
C LYS A 77 23.88 -2.67 0.59
N ALA A 78 23.16 -3.29 1.53
CA ALA A 78 21.80 -3.76 1.28
C ALA A 78 20.83 -2.61 1.02
N PHE A 79 20.90 -1.55 1.82
CA PHE A 79 20.09 -0.35 1.67
C PHE A 79 20.26 0.31 0.30
N GLU A 80 21.51 0.57 -0.10
CA GLU A 80 21.84 1.20 -1.39
C GLU A 80 21.38 0.32 -2.57
N SER A 81 21.68 -0.98 -2.55
CA SER A 81 21.24 -1.92 -3.59
C SER A 81 19.72 -1.95 -3.74
N LEU A 82 18.98 -2.01 -2.63
CA LEU A 82 17.53 -2.01 -2.66
C LEU A 82 16.96 -0.66 -3.14
N GLN A 83 17.57 0.47 -2.75
CA GLN A 83 17.18 1.78 -3.27
C GLN A 83 17.33 1.86 -4.79
N ASP A 84 18.44 1.34 -5.33
CA ASP A 84 18.65 1.29 -6.77
C ASP A 84 17.61 0.43 -7.47
N GLN A 85 17.25 -0.74 -6.92
CA GLN A 85 16.17 -1.56 -7.47
C GLN A 85 14.82 -0.82 -7.49
N PHE A 86 14.50 -0.02 -6.46
CA PHE A 86 13.30 0.82 -6.45
C PHE A 86 13.37 1.95 -7.48
N LYS A 87 14.54 2.57 -7.66
CA LYS A 87 14.79 3.65 -8.62
C LYS A 87 14.70 3.15 -10.06
N GLU A 88 15.27 1.98 -10.33
CA GLU A 88 15.26 1.28 -11.62
C GLU A 88 13.95 0.55 -11.90
N ARG A 89 13.06 0.46 -10.91
CA ARG A 89 11.73 -0.19 -10.99
C ARG A 89 11.80 -1.68 -11.29
N THR A 90 12.85 -2.35 -10.83
CA THR A 90 12.97 -3.81 -10.88
C THR A 90 12.17 -4.48 -9.78
N VAL A 91 11.89 -3.77 -8.67
CA VAL A 91 10.97 -4.23 -7.62
C VAL A 91 9.53 -4.22 -8.13
N LYS A 92 8.88 -5.38 -8.09
CA LYS A 92 7.44 -5.51 -8.37
C LYS A 92 6.68 -5.56 -7.05
N LYS A 93 5.59 -4.80 -6.96
CA LYS A 93 4.72 -4.77 -5.78
C LYS A 93 3.28 -4.91 -6.22
N SER A 94 2.51 -5.66 -5.45
CA SER A 94 1.07 -5.74 -5.66
C SER A 94 0.31 -5.49 -4.37
N TYR A 95 -0.81 -4.80 -4.53
CA TYR A 95 -1.66 -4.34 -3.46
C TYR A 95 -3.06 -4.88 -3.63
N PHE A 96 -3.70 -5.29 -2.55
CA PHE A 96 -5.12 -5.62 -2.55
C PHE A 96 -5.92 -4.39 -2.13
N ALA A 97 -6.91 -4.02 -2.94
CA ALA A 97 -7.76 -2.86 -2.74
C ALA A 97 -9.22 -3.19 -3.00
N LEU A 98 -10.09 -2.99 -2.00
CA LEU A 98 -11.53 -3.05 -2.20
C LEU A 98 -12.01 -1.66 -2.64
N VAL A 99 -12.65 -1.57 -3.80
CA VAL A 99 -13.14 -0.31 -4.38
C VAL A 99 -14.65 -0.27 -4.47
N HIS A 100 -15.19 0.95 -4.41
CA HIS A 100 -16.61 1.22 -4.67
C HIS A 100 -16.98 0.96 -6.13
N GLY A 101 -18.16 0.41 -6.35
CA GLY A 101 -18.74 0.17 -7.66
C GLY A 101 -18.29 -1.14 -8.32
N ASN A 102 -18.85 -1.36 -9.50
CA ASN A 102 -18.59 -2.54 -10.33
C ASN A 102 -17.57 -2.19 -11.42
N VAL A 103 -16.29 -2.56 -11.23
CA VAL A 103 -15.23 -2.27 -12.21
C VAL A 103 -15.46 -3.14 -13.45
N LYS A 104 -15.76 -2.56 -14.61
CA LYS A 104 -16.28 -3.36 -15.74
C LYS A 104 -15.23 -4.30 -16.36
N ASN A 105 -14.02 -3.82 -16.56
CA ASN A 105 -12.95 -4.57 -17.22
C ASN A 105 -12.19 -5.45 -16.22
N ASP A 106 -11.95 -6.71 -16.56
CA ASP A 106 -11.25 -7.66 -15.68
C ASP A 106 -9.81 -7.23 -15.37
N SER A 107 -9.20 -6.42 -16.23
CA SER A 107 -7.95 -5.72 -15.93
C SER A 107 -7.83 -4.43 -16.72
N GLY A 108 -6.85 -3.61 -16.35
CA GLY A 108 -6.53 -2.38 -17.07
C GLY A 108 -5.30 -1.66 -16.54
N THR A 109 -4.85 -0.65 -17.29
CA THR A 109 -3.74 0.22 -16.92
C THR A 109 -4.22 1.66 -16.82
N ILE A 110 -3.89 2.32 -15.72
CA ILE A 110 -4.17 3.74 -15.48
C ILE A 110 -2.84 4.48 -15.59
N SER A 111 -2.65 5.26 -16.66
CA SER A 111 -1.41 5.99 -16.95
C SER A 111 -1.65 7.50 -16.89
N GLU A 112 -1.91 7.98 -15.68
CA GLU A 112 -2.29 9.37 -15.41
C GLU A 112 -1.29 10.05 -14.47
N PRO A 113 -0.80 11.27 -14.77
CA PRO A 113 0.18 11.96 -13.94
C PRO A 113 -0.41 12.35 -12.57
N VAL A 114 0.33 12.07 -11.49
CA VAL A 114 -0.10 12.37 -10.11
C VAL A 114 0.72 13.52 -9.54
N GLY A 115 0.03 14.53 -9.01
CA GLY A 115 0.64 15.70 -8.38
C GLY A 115 -0.09 16.13 -7.11
N ARG A 116 0.56 16.98 -6.30
CA ARG A 116 -0.07 17.60 -5.12
C ARG A 116 -1.02 18.70 -5.60
N LEU A 117 -2.23 18.76 -5.04
CA LEU A 117 -3.23 19.74 -5.47
C LEU A 117 -2.82 21.15 -5.01
N PRO A 118 -2.90 22.17 -5.89
CA PRO A 118 -2.50 23.54 -5.52
C PRO A 118 -3.47 24.19 -4.53
N TRP A 119 -4.76 23.85 -4.59
CA TRP A 119 -5.80 24.35 -3.67
C TRP A 119 -5.98 23.52 -2.39
N ASN A 120 -5.35 22.35 -2.28
CA ASN A 120 -5.38 21.53 -1.07
C ASN A 120 -4.08 20.72 -0.95
N ARG A 121 -3.11 21.27 -0.24
CA ARG A 121 -1.75 20.71 -0.14
C ARG A 121 -1.68 19.38 0.61
N GLU A 122 -2.72 18.97 1.32
CA GLU A 122 -2.81 17.65 1.97
C GLU A 122 -3.21 16.54 0.98
N ARG A 123 -3.70 16.90 -0.21
CA ARG A 123 -4.24 15.97 -1.19
C ARG A 123 -3.40 15.91 -2.46
N PHE A 124 -3.47 14.76 -3.11
CA PHE A 124 -2.91 14.51 -4.42
C PHE A 124 -4.04 14.24 -5.41
N GLY A 125 -3.82 14.50 -6.69
CA GLY A 125 -4.79 14.23 -7.75
C GLY A 125 -4.12 14.03 -9.09
N VAL A 126 -4.94 13.69 -10.09
CA VAL A 126 -4.49 13.70 -11.49
C VAL A 126 -4.36 15.15 -11.93
N LEU A 127 -3.17 15.54 -12.36
CA LEU A 127 -2.84 16.89 -12.78
C LEU A 127 -1.92 16.82 -13.99
N PRO A 128 -2.15 17.61 -15.06
CA PRO A 128 -1.26 17.62 -16.22
C PRO A 128 0.21 17.90 -15.87
N ALA A 129 0.46 18.81 -14.93
CA ALA A 129 1.80 19.12 -14.40
C ALA A 129 2.29 18.13 -13.31
N GLY A 130 1.57 17.03 -13.09
CA GLY A 130 1.92 15.98 -12.15
C GLY A 130 3.09 15.12 -12.63
N LYS A 131 3.58 14.24 -11.76
CA LYS A 131 4.64 13.29 -12.13
C LYS A 131 4.02 12.11 -12.90
N PRO A 132 4.61 11.67 -14.03
CA PRO A 132 4.16 10.47 -14.73
C PRO A 132 4.04 9.28 -13.77
N SER A 133 2.89 8.62 -13.84
CA SER A 133 2.52 7.54 -12.94
C SER A 133 1.70 6.48 -13.67
N GLU A 134 1.95 5.21 -13.37
CA GLU A 134 1.27 4.09 -14.01
C GLU A 134 0.92 3.01 -12.98
N THR A 135 -0.33 2.56 -13.00
CA THR A 135 -0.84 1.46 -12.16
C THR A 135 -1.62 0.48 -13.01
N TYR A 136 -1.17 -0.77 -13.04
CA TYR A 136 -1.96 -1.88 -13.57
C TYR A 136 -2.91 -2.39 -12.49
N TYR A 137 -4.10 -2.85 -12.86
CA TYR A 137 -5.00 -3.54 -11.95
C TYR A 137 -5.63 -4.75 -12.61
N GLU A 138 -5.98 -5.75 -11.81
CA GLU A 138 -6.79 -6.90 -12.18
C GLU A 138 -7.88 -7.12 -11.12
N ILE A 139 -9.05 -7.56 -11.55
CA ILE A 139 -10.15 -7.95 -10.66
C ILE A 139 -9.82 -9.30 -10.05
N LYS A 140 -9.98 -9.40 -8.72
CA LYS A 140 -9.94 -10.67 -8.00
C LYS A 140 -11.34 -11.19 -7.75
N ASP A 141 -12.19 -10.34 -7.18
CA ASP A 141 -13.54 -10.72 -6.79
C ASP A 141 -14.50 -9.53 -6.85
N ARG A 142 -15.80 -9.83 -6.85
CA ARG A 142 -16.87 -8.83 -6.82
C ARG A 142 -17.82 -9.11 -5.68
N TYR A 143 -18.31 -8.05 -5.05
CA TYR A 143 -19.06 -8.14 -3.82
C TYR A 143 -20.26 -7.18 -3.82
N LYS A 144 -21.20 -7.44 -2.91
CA LYS A 144 -22.14 -6.45 -2.38
C LYS A 144 -21.76 -6.09 -0.95
N ASP A 145 -21.70 -4.79 -0.67
CA ASP A 145 -21.56 -4.28 0.70
C ASP A 145 -22.84 -4.55 1.52
N PRO A 146 -22.81 -4.34 2.85
CA PRO A 146 -24.00 -4.52 3.70
C PRO A 146 -25.19 -3.61 3.37
N ASN A 147 -24.99 -2.60 2.51
CA ASN A 147 -26.03 -1.70 2.04
C ASN A 147 -26.54 -2.08 0.63
N GLY A 148 -26.08 -3.18 0.05
CA GLY A 148 -26.44 -3.64 -1.30
C GLY A 148 -25.71 -2.94 -2.46
N ASN A 149 -24.74 -2.08 -2.18
CA ASN A 149 -23.91 -1.44 -3.21
C ASN A 149 -22.86 -2.40 -3.74
N SER A 150 -22.54 -2.31 -5.02
CA SER A 150 -21.46 -3.13 -5.59
C SER A 150 -20.08 -2.65 -5.13
N CYS A 151 -19.20 -3.59 -4.84
CA CYS A 151 -17.78 -3.38 -4.60
C CYS A 151 -16.96 -4.36 -5.44
N THR A 152 -15.71 -4.00 -5.74
CA THR A 152 -14.79 -4.88 -6.48
C THR A 152 -13.47 -4.98 -5.73
N LEU A 153 -12.96 -6.19 -5.51
CA LEU A 153 -11.61 -6.41 -4.99
C LEU A 153 -10.64 -6.45 -6.15
N LEU A 154 -9.62 -5.59 -6.09
CA LEU A 154 -8.59 -5.46 -7.10
C LEU A 154 -7.24 -5.86 -6.55
N LYS A 155 -6.41 -6.49 -7.39
CA LYS A 155 -4.96 -6.49 -7.23
C LYS A 155 -4.38 -5.36 -8.08
N ALA A 156 -3.83 -4.34 -7.43
CA ALA A 156 -3.21 -3.19 -8.07
C ALA A 156 -1.68 -3.30 -8.01
N THR A 157 -1.03 -3.17 -9.16
CA THR A 157 0.42 -3.28 -9.34
C THR A 157 0.97 -1.95 -9.87
N PRO A 158 1.41 -1.04 -8.98
CA PRO A 158 1.93 0.25 -9.39
C PRO A 158 3.36 0.10 -9.94
N LYS A 159 3.57 0.53 -11.19
CA LYS A 159 4.90 0.55 -11.84
C LYS A 159 5.76 1.70 -11.33
N THR A 160 5.12 2.79 -10.91
CA THR A 160 5.73 3.95 -10.26
C THR A 160 5.31 4.04 -8.80
N GLY A 161 6.05 4.80 -7.96
CA GLY A 161 5.75 4.95 -6.54
C GLY A 161 5.43 6.38 -6.12
N ARG A 162 4.37 7.01 -6.66
CA ARG A 162 3.97 8.36 -6.23
C ARG A 162 3.09 8.33 -4.97
N THR A 163 3.11 9.41 -4.19
CA THR A 163 2.27 9.55 -2.99
C THR A 163 0.80 9.36 -3.35
N HIS A 164 0.11 8.49 -2.61
CA HIS A 164 -1.30 8.14 -2.83
C HIS A 164 -1.64 7.62 -4.24
N GLN A 165 -0.67 7.18 -5.04
CA GLN A 165 -0.87 6.87 -6.46
C GLN A 165 -2.07 5.94 -6.72
N ILE A 166 -2.10 4.77 -6.09
CA ILE A 166 -3.20 3.80 -6.26
C ILE A 166 -4.54 4.44 -5.90
N ARG A 167 -4.60 5.15 -4.76
CA ARG A 167 -5.81 5.80 -4.25
C ARG A 167 -6.33 6.87 -5.22
N VAL A 168 -5.42 7.67 -5.80
CA VAL A 168 -5.74 8.70 -6.79
C VAL A 168 -6.19 8.09 -8.12
N HIS A 169 -5.48 7.09 -8.61
CA HIS A 169 -5.78 6.41 -9.88
C HIS A 169 -7.12 5.69 -9.83
N LEU A 170 -7.39 4.91 -8.78
CA LEU A 170 -8.65 4.20 -8.62
C LEU A 170 -9.84 5.17 -8.48
N LYS A 171 -9.65 6.29 -7.75
CA LYS A 171 -10.64 7.38 -7.76
C LYS A 171 -10.83 7.98 -9.16
N HIS A 172 -9.75 8.21 -9.90
CA HIS A 172 -9.81 8.85 -11.22
C HIS A 172 -10.68 8.05 -12.19
N ILE A 173 -10.60 6.71 -12.15
CA ILE A 173 -11.48 5.84 -12.96
C ILE A 173 -12.88 5.63 -12.35
N GLY A 174 -13.26 6.41 -11.33
CA GLY A 174 -14.60 6.37 -10.72
C GLY A 174 -14.78 5.33 -9.62
N HIS A 175 -13.71 4.65 -9.19
CA HIS A 175 -13.75 3.54 -8.24
C HIS A 175 -12.85 3.82 -7.02
N PRO A 176 -13.18 4.81 -6.16
CA PRO A 176 -12.37 5.11 -4.99
C PRO A 176 -12.34 3.91 -4.03
N ILE A 177 -11.23 3.77 -3.30
CA ILE A 177 -11.04 2.70 -2.31
C ILE A 177 -12.03 2.89 -1.15
N VAL A 178 -12.60 1.77 -0.69
CA VAL A 178 -13.50 1.71 0.47
C VAL A 178 -12.80 2.27 1.71
N SER A 179 -13.55 3.07 2.48
CA SER A 179 -13.07 3.73 3.69
C SER A 179 -11.96 4.77 3.47
N ASP A 180 -11.71 5.19 2.24
CA ASP A 180 -10.79 6.29 1.93
C ASP A 180 -11.42 7.67 2.21
N SER A 181 -11.10 8.24 3.37
CA SER A 181 -11.63 9.54 3.79
C SER A 181 -11.24 10.73 2.89
N PHE A 182 -10.17 10.61 2.10
CA PHE A 182 -9.71 11.67 1.22
C PHE A 182 -10.36 11.57 -0.16
N TYR A 183 -10.44 10.35 -0.70
CA TYR A 183 -10.77 10.13 -2.10
C TYR A 183 -12.18 9.61 -2.33
N ALA A 184 -12.74 8.79 -1.43
CA ALA A 184 -14.17 8.47 -1.42
C ALA A 184 -15.01 9.59 -0.77
N GLY A 185 -14.36 10.44 0.03
CA GLY A 185 -14.98 11.55 0.74
C GLY A 185 -15.40 11.18 2.16
N ARG A 186 -15.43 12.17 3.06
CA ARG A 186 -15.63 11.96 4.50
C ARG A 186 -16.99 11.32 4.83
N LYS A 187 -18.06 11.68 4.10
CA LYS A 187 -19.41 11.13 4.33
C LYS A 187 -19.48 9.65 3.95
N THR A 188 -18.97 9.29 2.78
CA THR A 188 -18.89 7.90 2.30
C THR A 188 -18.00 7.07 3.23
N SER A 189 -16.77 7.52 3.49
CA SER A 189 -15.84 6.84 4.40
C SER A 189 -16.41 6.64 5.81
N ARG A 190 -17.22 7.56 6.35
CA ARG A 190 -17.89 7.36 7.64
C ARG A 190 -18.91 6.22 7.62
N LYS A 191 -19.62 6.02 6.50
CA LYS A 191 -20.55 4.90 6.33
C LYS A 191 -19.78 3.59 6.12
N ASP A 192 -18.76 3.62 5.27
CA ASP A 192 -17.90 2.46 5.00
C ASP A 192 -17.29 1.92 6.29
N LYS A 193 -16.85 2.81 7.21
CA LYS A 193 -16.26 2.45 8.50
C LYS A 193 -17.14 1.65 9.45
N LEU A 194 -18.45 1.56 9.19
CA LEU A 194 -19.35 0.69 9.95
C LEU A 194 -19.10 -0.79 9.68
N TRP A 195 -18.53 -1.14 8.52
CA TRP A 195 -18.26 -2.52 8.10
C TRP A 195 -16.81 -2.75 7.62
N CYS A 196 -16.13 -1.69 7.21
CA CYS A 196 -14.71 -1.67 6.85
C CYS A 196 -13.98 -0.59 7.66
N SER A 197 -13.50 -0.92 8.86
CA SER A 197 -13.04 0.03 9.88
C SER A 197 -11.94 1.02 9.43
N ARG A 198 -11.19 0.70 8.38
CA ARG A 198 -10.10 1.53 7.83
C ARG A 198 -10.00 1.41 6.31
N LEU A 199 -9.08 2.18 5.73
CA LEU A 199 -8.71 2.08 4.32
C LEU A 199 -8.42 0.62 3.93
N PHE A 200 -9.19 0.09 2.98
CA PHE A 200 -8.96 -1.24 2.42
C PHE A 200 -7.86 -1.16 1.36
N LEU A 201 -6.62 -0.97 1.82
CA LEU A 201 -5.43 -1.03 0.99
C LEU A 201 -4.32 -1.78 1.73
N HIS A 202 -3.82 -2.84 1.11
CA HIS A 202 -2.83 -3.74 1.71
C HIS A 202 -1.74 -4.08 0.69
N SER A 203 -0.47 -3.85 1.03
CA SER A 203 0.70 -4.24 0.24
C SER A 203 0.95 -5.73 0.43
N GLY A 204 0.30 -6.57 -0.38
CA GLY A 204 0.22 -8.00 -0.15
C GLY A 204 1.33 -8.82 -0.81
N GLU A 205 2.00 -8.32 -1.84
CA GLU A 205 3.07 -9.07 -2.51
C GLU A 205 4.22 -8.15 -2.92
N ILE A 206 5.45 -8.66 -2.82
CA ILE A 206 6.66 -8.01 -3.32
C ILE A 206 7.60 -9.04 -3.96
N THR A 207 8.20 -8.66 -5.09
CA THR A 207 9.29 -9.37 -5.75
C THR A 207 10.47 -8.42 -5.91
N PHE A 208 11.65 -8.84 -5.47
CA PHE A 208 12.89 -8.07 -5.54
C PHE A 208 14.10 -9.00 -5.60
N THR A 209 15.28 -8.46 -5.93
CA THR A 209 16.52 -9.23 -5.90
C THR A 209 17.19 -9.06 -4.54
N HIS A 210 17.51 -10.17 -3.88
CA HIS A 210 18.22 -10.15 -2.60
C HIS A 210 19.56 -9.41 -2.75
N PRO A 211 19.86 -8.37 -1.95
CA PRO A 211 20.97 -7.46 -2.22
C PRO A 211 22.36 -8.07 -2.02
N THR A 212 22.46 -9.14 -1.23
CA THR A 212 23.72 -9.85 -0.97
C THR A 212 23.84 -11.11 -1.83
N GLU A 213 22.84 -12.01 -1.77
CA GLU A 213 22.83 -13.27 -2.53
C GLU A 213 22.52 -13.16 -4.04
N GLY A 214 21.92 -12.06 -4.50
CA GLY A 214 21.52 -11.90 -5.92
C GLY A 214 20.34 -12.78 -6.37
N LYS A 215 19.73 -13.56 -5.47
CA LYS A 215 18.56 -14.40 -5.77
C LYS A 215 17.27 -13.58 -5.85
N ILE A 216 16.32 -14.00 -6.68
CA ILE A 216 14.98 -13.40 -6.71
C ILE A 216 14.20 -13.87 -5.49
N MET A 217 13.71 -12.91 -4.70
CA MET A 217 12.86 -13.12 -3.54
C MET A 217 11.41 -12.80 -3.92
N ASN A 218 10.49 -13.69 -3.55
CA ASN A 218 9.04 -13.47 -3.65
C ASN A 218 8.44 -13.60 -2.25
N LEU A 219 7.89 -12.51 -1.73
CA LEU A 219 7.27 -12.50 -0.41
C LEU A 219 5.81 -12.09 -0.53
N SER A 220 4.96 -12.78 0.22
CA SER A 220 3.53 -12.50 0.33
C SER A 220 3.15 -12.20 1.77
N CYS A 221 2.30 -11.21 1.96
CA CYS A 221 1.65 -10.88 3.22
C CYS A 221 0.15 -11.09 3.02
N PRO A 222 -0.48 -12.03 3.75
CA PRO A 222 -1.93 -12.22 3.65
C PRO A 222 -2.64 -10.97 4.16
N LEU A 223 -3.88 -10.76 3.69
CA LEU A 223 -4.74 -9.71 4.21
C LEU A 223 -4.80 -9.80 5.75
N PRO A 224 -4.60 -8.70 6.50
CA PRO A 224 -4.74 -8.72 7.95
C PRO A 224 -6.17 -9.02 8.36
N GLU A 225 -6.34 -9.50 9.58
CA GLU A 225 -7.62 -10.01 10.10
C GLU A 225 -8.78 -9.03 9.92
N ASP A 226 -8.54 -7.74 10.16
CA ASP A 226 -9.56 -6.70 10.02
C ASP A 226 -10.08 -6.52 8.58
N LEU A 227 -9.24 -6.75 7.56
CA LEU A 227 -9.67 -6.73 6.16
C LEU A 227 -10.26 -8.07 5.72
N ARG A 228 -9.82 -9.20 6.28
CA ARG A 228 -10.44 -10.50 6.02
C ARG A 228 -11.88 -10.53 6.52
N GLN A 229 -12.07 -10.15 7.79
CA GLN A 229 -13.41 -10.02 8.40
C GLN A 229 -14.31 -9.04 7.63
N CYS A 230 -13.73 -7.97 7.06
CA CYS A 230 -14.47 -7.08 6.18
C CYS A 230 -15.01 -7.83 4.96
N LEU A 231 -14.18 -8.63 4.27
CA LEU A 231 -14.62 -9.42 3.12
C LEU A 231 -15.64 -10.50 3.50
N ASP A 232 -15.48 -11.14 4.67
CA ASP A 232 -16.40 -12.17 5.16
C ASP A 232 -17.81 -11.61 5.42
N CYS A 233 -17.93 -10.30 5.71
CA CYS A 233 -19.21 -9.61 5.85
C CYS A 233 -19.87 -9.24 4.50
N LEU A 234 -19.20 -9.46 3.37
CA LEU A 234 -19.70 -9.10 2.05
C LEU A 234 -20.31 -10.31 1.34
N ILE A 235 -21.29 -10.04 0.47
CA ILE A 235 -21.90 -11.09 -0.35
C ILE A 235 -21.14 -11.17 -1.67
N MET A 236 -20.51 -12.31 -1.96
CA MET A 236 -19.85 -12.53 -3.25
C MET A 236 -20.86 -12.54 -4.40
N ILE A 237 -20.52 -11.83 -5.47
CA ILE A 237 -21.28 -11.87 -6.72
C ILE A 237 -20.63 -12.93 -7.61
N ASN A 238 -21.20 -14.13 -7.65
CA ASN A 238 -20.83 -15.12 -8.66
C ASN A 238 -21.18 -14.56 -10.03
N ILE A 239 -20.16 -14.21 -10.83
CA ILE A 239 -20.36 -13.97 -12.24
C ILE A 239 -20.29 -15.34 -12.91
N PRO A 240 -21.35 -15.82 -13.58
CA PRO A 240 -21.21 -17.01 -14.41
C PRO A 240 -20.11 -16.74 -15.44
N SER A 241 -19.13 -17.65 -15.51
CA SER A 241 -18.05 -17.63 -16.49
C SER A 241 -18.64 -17.33 -17.86
N ARG A 242 -18.23 -16.21 -18.47
CA ARG A 242 -18.54 -15.99 -19.89
C ARG A 242 -17.68 -16.97 -20.68
N ASN A 243 -18.30 -18.07 -21.12
CA ASN A 243 -17.78 -18.94 -22.17
C ASN A 243 -17.44 -18.14 -23.43
#